data_AF-A0A924G5R0-F1
#
_entry.id   AF-A0A924G5R0-F1
#
_cell.length_a   1.000
_cell.length_b   1.000
_cell.length_c   1.000
_cell.angle_alpha   90.00
_cell.angle_beta   90.00
_cell.angle_gamma   90.00
#
_symmetry.space_group_name_H-M   'P 1'
#
loop_
_entity.id
_entity.type
_entity.pdbx_description
1 polymer ?
#
loop_
_entity_poly.entity_id
_entity_poly.type
_entity_poly.pdbx_seq_one_letter_code
_entity_poly.pdbx_strand_id
1 'polypeptide(L)' 'VFKQIRGNNKLQDMVENIGSKTVLYFQVPSLIIKNLKHAPFHIDGEPKETFEEFKIEILKDCFDLVQE' A
#
# COMPACT_ATOMS: atom_id res chain seq x y z
N VAL A 1 0.55 -1.31 22.43
CA VAL A 1 0.74 -0.34 21.32
C VAL A 1 1.38 -1.10 20.17
N PHE A 2 0.65 -1.35 19.07
CA PHE A 2 1.15 -2.20 17.97
C PHE A 2 2.17 -1.42 17.14
N LYS A 3 3.45 -1.84 17.22
CA LYS A 3 4.59 -1.31 16.46
C LYS A 3 4.83 -2.24 15.28
N GLN A 4 4.32 -1.90 14.09
CA GLN A 4 4.55 -2.69 12.89
C GLN A 4 5.79 -2.13 12.17
N ILE A 5 6.91 -2.84 12.26
CA ILE A 5 8.16 -2.54 11.55
C ILE A 5 8.57 -3.81 10.82
N ARG A 6 8.65 -3.76 9.49
CA ARG A 6 9.54 -4.64 8.72
C ARG A 6 9.97 -3.95 7.44
N GLY A 7 11.24 -3.55 7.42
CA GLY A 7 11.93 -2.93 6.28
C GLY A 7 12.80 -1.76 6.72
N ASN A 8 14.13 -1.90 6.63
CA ASN A 8 15.10 -0.83 6.87
C ASN A 8 14.95 0.29 5.82
N ASN A 9 13.99 1.19 6.01
CA ASN A 9 13.83 2.41 5.22
C ASN A 9 13.41 3.57 6.13
N LYS A 10 13.61 4.79 5.64
CA LYS A 10 13.34 6.13 6.23
C LYS A 10 11.91 6.37 6.78
N LEU A 11 11.08 5.33 6.82
CA LEU A 11 9.74 5.31 7.41
C LEU A 11 9.73 5.42 8.94
N GLN A 12 10.82 5.02 9.63
CA GLN A 12 10.89 5.14 11.09
C GLN A 12 10.76 6.61 11.55
N ASP A 13 11.42 7.54 10.86
CA ASP A 13 11.35 8.99 11.17
C ASP A 13 9.96 9.59 10.89
N MET A 14 9.21 9.02 9.94
CA MET A 14 7.84 9.45 9.63
C MET A 14 6.84 8.97 10.68
N VAL A 15 7.05 7.78 11.26
CA VAL A 15 6.16 7.18 12.28
C VAL A 15 6.20 7.97 13.59
N GLU A 16 7.37 8.48 13.99
CA GLU A 16 7.50 9.32 15.19
C GLU A 16 6.77 10.67 15.06
N ASN A 17 6.47 11.12 13.84
CA ASN A 17 5.75 12.36 13.54
C ASN A 17 4.24 12.16 13.26
N ILE A 18 3.69 10.94 13.41
CA ILE A 18 2.27 10.63 13.11
C ILE A 18 1.28 11.36 14.02
N GLY A 19 1.71 11.83 15.20
CA GLY A 19 0.84 12.55 16.15
C GLY A 19 0.12 13.77 15.57
N SER A 20 0.60 14.33 14.44
CA SER A 20 -0.01 15.48 13.75
C SER A 20 -0.33 15.25 12.27
N LYS A 21 -0.01 14.08 11.70
CA LYS A 21 -0.17 13.80 10.26
C LYS A 21 -0.96 12.50 10.04
N THR A 22 -2.22 12.65 9.65
CA THR A 22 -3.17 11.56 9.37
C THR A 22 -2.89 10.81 8.05
N VAL A 23 -2.00 11.34 7.21
CA VAL A 23 -1.74 10.81 5.86
C VAL A 23 -0.27 10.43 5.73
N LEU A 24 -0.02 9.19 5.32
CA LEU A 24 1.30 8.69 4.95
C LEU A 24 1.38 8.58 3.42
N TYR A 25 2.34 9.30 2.83
CA TYR A 25 2.57 9.29 1.38
C TYR A 25 3.95 8.74 1.05
N PHE A 26 4.00 7.72 0.21
CA PHE A 26 5.24 7.12 -0.28
C PHE A 26 5.03 6.49 -1.66
N GLN A 27 6.09 6.43 -2.45
CA GLN A 27 6.11 5.79 -3.76
C GLN A 27 7.04 4.57 -3.71
N VAL A 28 6.51 3.40 -4.04
CA VAL A 28 7.22 2.11 -3.97
C VAL A 28 6.84 1.25 -5.18
N PRO A 29 7.75 0.40 -5.69
CA PRO A 29 7.44 -0.53 -6.79
C PRO A 29 6.58 -1.72 -6.35
N SER A 30 6.49 -1.97 -5.05
CA SER A 30 5.74 -3.08 -4.45
C SER A 30 5.26 -2.72 -3.05
N LEU A 31 4.10 -3.25 -2.64
CA LEU A 31 3.49 -3.04 -1.33
C LEU A 31 2.87 -4.35 -0.82
N ILE A 32 3.09 -4.66 0.45
CA ILE A 32 2.39 -5.75 1.15
C ILE A 32 1.50 -5.12 2.23
N ILE A 33 0.20 -5.43 2.18
CA ILE A 33 -0.79 -4.96 3.16
C ILE A 33 -1.29 -6.16 3.96
N LYS A 34 -1.22 -6.08 5.29
CA LYS A 34 -1.87 -7.02 6.21
C LYS A 34 -3.25 -6.47 6.57
N ASN A 35 -4.31 -7.12 6.10
CA ASN A 35 -5.69 -6.72 6.28
C ASN A 35 -6.42 -7.66 7.26
N LEU A 36 -5.96 -7.66 8.52
CA LEU A 36 -6.39 -8.60 9.57
C LEU A 36 -7.90 -8.56 9.91
N LYS A 37 -8.61 -7.53 9.45
CA LYS A 37 -10.05 -7.36 9.69
C LYS A 37 -10.89 -7.52 8.41
N HIS A 38 -10.29 -8.00 7.31
CA HIS A 38 -10.97 -8.17 6.04
C HIS A 38 -11.72 -6.90 5.59
N ALA A 39 -11.07 -5.74 5.69
CA ALA A 39 -11.63 -4.50 5.17
C ALA A 39 -11.94 -4.65 3.66
N PRO A 40 -13.00 -4.01 3.14
CA PRO A 40 -13.36 -4.08 1.72
C PRO A 40 -12.21 -3.64 0.82
N PHE A 41 -12.04 -4.34 -0.30
CA PHE A 41 -11.00 -4.06 -1.28
C PHE A 41 -11.65 -3.81 -2.65
N HIS A 42 -11.18 -2.77 -3.33
CA HIS A 42 -11.68 -2.37 -4.64
C HIS A 42 -10.50 -2.16 -5.59
N ILE A 43 -10.65 -2.63 -6.82
CA ILE A 43 -9.70 -2.38 -7.93
C ILE A 43 -10.47 -1.63 -9.01
N ASP A 44 -9.97 -0.48 -9.45
CA ASP A 44 -10.61 0.37 -10.48
C ASP A 44 -12.08 0.72 -10.18
N GLY A 45 -12.43 0.82 -8.90
CA GLY A 45 -13.80 1.10 -8.42
C GLY A 45 -14.66 -0.16 -8.22
N GLU A 46 -14.24 -1.31 -8.72
CA GLU A 46 -14.99 -2.57 -8.61
C GLU A 46 -14.64 -3.33 -7.32
N PRO A 47 -15.63 -3.80 -6.54
CA PRO A 47 -15.38 -4.61 -5.35
C PRO A 47 -14.73 -5.95 -5.73
N LYS A 48 -13.74 -6.37 -4.94
CA LYS A 48 -13.05 -7.65 -5.09
C LYS A 48 -13.08 -8.43 -3.78
N GLU A 49 -12.80 -9.73 -3.87
CA GLU A 49 -12.59 -10.56 -2.69
C GLU A 49 -11.50 -9.96 -1.80
N THR A 50 -11.75 -10.00 -0.50
CA THR A 50 -10.84 -9.46 0.50
C THR A 50 -10.08 -10.59 1.18
N PHE A 51 -8.79 -10.37 1.41
CA PHE A 51 -7.88 -11.37 1.97
C PHE A 51 -7.17 -10.80 3.20
N GLU A 52 -6.62 -11.67 4.04
CA GLU A 52 -5.79 -11.27 5.19
C GLU A 52 -4.48 -10.59 4.76
N GLU A 53 -4.01 -10.86 3.55
CA GLU A 53 -2.82 -10.26 2.96
C GLU A 53 -3.05 -9.90 1.49
N PHE A 54 -2.62 -8.70 1.12
CA PHE A 54 -2.50 -8.29 -0.29
C PHE A 54 -1.03 -8.08 -0.63
N LYS A 55 -0.61 -8.61 -1.78
CA LYS A 55 0.67 -8.32 -2.42
C LYS A 55 0.38 -7.53 -3.69
N ILE A 56 0.91 -6.32 -3.76
CA ILE A 56 0.67 -5.37 -4.84
C ILE A 56 2.03 -5.07 -5.47
N GLU A 57 2.14 -5.20 -6.78
CA GLU A 57 3.37 -5.01 -7.54
C GLU A 57 3.09 -4.24 -8.83
N ILE A 58 4.01 -3.36 -9.21
CA ILE A 58 3.94 -2.68 -10.51
C ILE A 58 4.44 -3.63 -11.59
N LEU A 59 3.56 -3.99 -12.53
CA LEU A 59 3.95 -4.63 -13.79
C LEU A 59 4.38 -3.52 -14.77
N LYS A 60 5.69 -3.36 -14.93
CA LYS A 60 6.26 -2.37 -15.85
C LYS A 60 6.00 -2.75 -17.30
N ASP A 61 5.80 -1.74 -18.14
CA ASP A 61 5.68 -1.89 -19.59
C ASP A 61 4.62 -2.94 -20.00
N CYS A 62 3.54 -3.03 -19.23
CA CYS A 62 2.51 -4.06 -19.38
C CYS A 62 1.56 -3.79 -20.55
N PHE A 63 1.47 -2.54 -21.00
CA PHE A 63 0.57 -2.12 -22.09
C PHE A 63 1.22 -1.03 -22.93
N ASP A 64 0.94 -1.08 -24.24
CA ASP A 64 1.18 0.03 -25.15
C ASP A 64 -0.11 0.84 -25.29
N LEU A 65 -0.07 2.12 -24.90
CA LEU A 65 -1.19 3.03 -25.05
C LEU A 65 -1.12 3.73 -26.41
N VAL A 66 -2.25 3.82 -27.11
CA VAL A 66 -2.37 4.65 -28.33
C VAL A 66 -2.02 6.09 -27.96
N GLN A 67 -1.15 6.71 -28.74
CA GLN A 67 -0.76 8.11 -28.57
C GLN A 67 -1.63 8.98 -29.50
N GLU A 68 -2.06 10.14 -29.00
CA GLU A 68 -2.78 11.16 -29.79
C GLU A 68 -1.86 11.95 -30.73
#